data_AF-A0A6G1Q274-F1
#
_entry.id   AF-A0A6G1Q274-F1
#
_cell.length_a   1.000
_cell.length_b   1.000
_cell.length_c   1.000
_cell.angle_alpha   90.00
_cell.angle_beta   90.00
_cell.angle_gamma   90.00
#
_symmetry.space_group_name_H-M   'P 1'
#
loop_
_entity.id
_entity.type
_entity.pdbx_description
1 polymer ?
#
loop_
_entity_poly.entity_id
_entity_poly.type
_entity_poly.pdbx_seq_one_letter_code
_entity_poly.pdbx_strand_id
1 'polypeptide(L)'
;MEDVNRLTAMADLSQMIYTDYSYEAWIGLYDDINSWRWSLTDTSLYKNGETDFRNWSTGEPNNANSKEHCTQMYDNGFWNDKKCDEPLFSVCSKVRGSNVTFVLVNISMIWTQAQTYCRTHYTDLASVRNQNENQNILGLVPLGEKVWIGLFRDSWKWFDGSSSSFMYWRTKTKEPNNNQKKETCVAANFAASGQWEDWNCDYRKAFICYSVVLFKRVVKVTLEKQSSSLNLNDPAVMDEILKQLRQTLKDKGVNGDVRLSWVKQSDGKVFHEEKKTEGEKEEL
;
A
#
# COMPACT_ATOMS: atom_id res chain seq x y z
N MET A 1 4.60 -18.53 2.53
CA MET A 1 4.38 -19.92 3.03
C MET A 1 5.28 -20.22 4.22
N GLU A 2 6.59 -19.99 4.11
CA GLU A 2 7.53 -20.18 5.24
C GLU A 2 7.12 -19.36 6.47
N ASP A 3 6.71 -18.10 6.29
CA ASP A 3 6.22 -17.25 7.38
C ASP A 3 4.97 -17.80 8.06
N VAL A 4 4.04 -18.39 7.31
CA VAL A 4 2.84 -19.04 7.86
C VAL A 4 3.22 -20.28 8.65
N ASN A 5 4.11 -21.12 8.12
CA ASN A 5 4.57 -22.31 8.83
C ASN A 5 5.28 -21.93 10.13
N ARG A 6 6.10 -20.89 10.10
CA ARG A 6 6.77 -20.34 11.29
C ARG A 6 5.76 -19.81 12.30
N LEU A 7 4.77 -19.06 11.84
CA LEU A 7 3.68 -18.54 12.68
C LEU A 7 2.93 -19.68 13.37
N THR A 8 2.50 -20.69 12.59
CA THR A 8 1.78 -21.86 13.09
C THR A 8 2.62 -22.68 14.08
N ALA A 9 3.93 -22.79 13.87
CA ALA A 9 4.83 -23.49 14.79
C ALA A 9 5.10 -22.71 16.09
N MET A 10 5.05 -21.37 16.05
CA MET A 10 5.31 -20.51 17.21
C MET A 10 4.06 -20.19 18.02
N ALA A 11 2.86 -20.42 17.48
CA ALA A 11 1.61 -20.13 18.16
C ALA A 11 1.37 -21.06 19.34
N ASP A 12 1.40 -20.51 20.56
CA ASP A 12 1.01 -21.21 21.78
C ASP A 12 -0.49 -21.02 22.02
N LEU A 13 -1.30 -22.00 21.59
CA LEU A 13 -2.76 -21.95 21.74
C LEU A 13 -3.21 -21.92 23.21
N SER A 14 -2.38 -22.42 24.14
CA SER A 14 -2.71 -22.41 25.57
C SER A 14 -2.70 -21.00 26.17
N GLN A 15 -2.04 -20.05 25.51
CA GLN A 15 -2.00 -18.64 25.89
C GLN A 15 -3.07 -17.79 25.19
N MET A 16 -3.95 -18.39 24.38
CA MET A 16 -5.07 -17.68 23.76
C MET A 16 -6.25 -17.62 24.75
N ILE A 17 -6.35 -16.51 25.48
CA ILE A 17 -7.18 -16.34 26.69
C ILE A 17 -8.71 -16.30 26.41
N TYR A 18 -9.14 -16.21 25.15
CA TYR A 18 -10.57 -16.12 24.80
C TYR A 18 -11.15 -17.49 24.47
N THR A 19 -12.07 -17.97 25.32
CA THR A 19 -12.61 -19.34 25.27
C THR A 19 -13.34 -19.69 23.97
N ASP A 20 -14.00 -18.72 23.33
CA ASP A 20 -14.80 -18.98 22.13
C ASP A 20 -13.94 -18.98 20.84
N TYR A 21 -12.70 -18.48 20.91
CA TYR A 21 -11.78 -18.31 19.78
C TYR A 21 -10.34 -18.68 20.15
N SER A 22 -10.14 -19.69 21.00
CA SER A 22 -8.83 -20.06 21.57
C SER A 22 -7.83 -20.64 20.56
N TYR A 23 -8.18 -20.63 19.27
CA TYR A 23 -7.35 -21.09 18.16
C TYR A 23 -7.29 -20.05 17.02
N GLU A 24 -7.79 -18.84 17.25
CA GLU A 24 -7.79 -17.75 16.27
C GLU A 24 -7.08 -16.54 16.86
N ALA A 25 -6.27 -15.89 16.04
CA ALA A 25 -5.64 -14.63 16.44
C ALA A 25 -5.64 -13.61 15.30
N TRP A 26 -5.91 -12.36 15.67
CA TRP A 26 -5.78 -11.22 14.78
C TRP A 26 -4.36 -11.13 14.22
N ILE A 27 -4.28 -10.96 12.90
CA ILE A 27 -3.06 -10.57 12.20
C ILE A 27 -3.21 -9.12 11.72
N GLY A 28 -2.09 -8.47 11.37
CA GLY A 28 -2.08 -7.06 10.98
C GLY A 28 -2.70 -6.75 9.60
N LEU A 29 -3.39 -7.69 8.95
CA LEU A 29 -4.03 -7.50 7.65
C LEU A 29 -5.48 -7.03 7.85
N TYR A 30 -5.90 -6.01 7.10
CA TYR A 30 -7.25 -5.46 7.17
C TYR A 30 -7.72 -4.92 5.81
N ASP A 31 -9.03 -4.86 5.58
CA ASP A 31 -9.64 -4.29 4.38
C ASP A 31 -10.06 -2.84 4.61
N ASP A 32 -9.35 -1.92 3.95
CA ASP A 32 -9.62 -0.49 4.01
C ASP A 32 -10.70 -0.10 2.97
N ILE A 33 -11.95 -0.38 3.33
CA ILE A 33 -13.13 -0.20 2.45
C ILE A 33 -13.36 1.26 2.01
N ASN A 34 -12.75 2.22 2.70
CA ASN A 34 -12.92 3.65 2.44
C ASN A 34 -11.78 4.24 1.59
N SER A 35 -10.75 3.47 1.25
CA SER A 35 -9.56 3.97 0.53
C SER A 35 -9.71 4.10 -1.00
N TRP A 36 -10.90 4.48 -1.44
CA TRP A 36 -11.19 4.74 -2.85
C TRP A 36 -10.36 5.91 -3.38
N ARG A 37 -9.70 5.67 -4.52
CA ARG A 37 -8.87 6.66 -5.20
C ARG A 37 -9.04 6.55 -6.71
N TRP A 38 -8.78 7.65 -7.40
CA TRP A 38 -8.83 7.70 -8.85
C TRP A 38 -7.58 7.09 -9.46
N SER A 39 -7.74 6.42 -10.61
CA SER A 39 -6.65 5.83 -11.38
C SER A 39 -5.68 6.87 -11.93
N LEU A 40 -6.19 8.04 -12.28
CA LEU A 40 -5.41 9.18 -12.75
C LEU A 40 -4.70 9.83 -11.55
N THR A 41 -3.38 9.70 -11.50
CA THR A 41 -2.56 10.14 -10.36
C THR A 41 -2.11 11.59 -10.43
N ASP A 42 -2.32 12.29 -11.56
CA ASP A 42 -1.91 13.67 -11.72
C ASP A 42 -2.81 14.61 -10.91
N THR A 43 -2.37 14.92 -9.70
CA THR A 43 -3.08 15.79 -8.75
C THR A 43 -3.31 17.22 -9.27
N SER A 44 -2.53 17.69 -10.26
CA SER A 44 -2.69 19.04 -10.82
C SER A 44 -4.01 19.22 -11.57
N LEU A 45 -4.66 18.12 -11.95
CA LEU A 45 -5.95 18.11 -12.64
C LEU A 45 -7.15 18.13 -11.68
N TYR A 46 -6.92 18.07 -10.37
CA TYR A 46 -7.96 18.09 -9.36
C TYR A 46 -7.91 19.40 -8.58
N LYS A 47 -9.08 20.00 -8.39
CA LYS A 47 -9.28 21.07 -7.40
C LYS A 47 -9.58 20.45 -6.03
N ASN A 48 -9.50 21.28 -5.01
CA ASN A 48 -9.80 20.86 -3.65
C ASN A 48 -11.20 20.22 -3.55
N GLY A 49 -11.28 19.01 -2.99
CA GLY A 49 -12.50 18.22 -2.83
C GLY A 49 -12.95 17.42 -4.08
N GLU A 50 -12.37 17.64 -5.26
CA GLU A 50 -12.76 16.90 -6.47
C GLU A 50 -12.37 15.41 -6.42
N THR A 51 -11.34 15.07 -5.65
CA THR A 51 -10.95 13.67 -5.40
C THR A 51 -11.95 12.92 -4.54
N ASP A 52 -12.82 13.63 -3.81
CA ASP A 52 -13.73 13.06 -2.81
C ASP A 52 -15.17 12.97 -3.31
N PHE A 53 -15.47 13.52 -4.50
CA PHE A 53 -16.80 13.40 -5.10
C PHE A 53 -17.18 11.92 -5.30
N ARG A 54 -18.35 11.53 -4.81
CA ARG A 54 -18.90 10.18 -4.98
C ARG A 54 -20.37 10.27 -5.37
N ASN A 55 -20.80 9.44 -6.31
CA ASN A 55 -22.20 9.30 -6.71
C ASN A 55 -22.67 7.84 -6.59
N TRP A 56 -22.36 7.21 -5.44
CA TRP A 56 -22.77 5.84 -5.14
C TRP A 56 -24.28 5.66 -5.18
N SER A 57 -24.72 4.49 -5.63
CA SER A 57 -26.11 4.05 -5.47
C SER A 57 -26.44 3.89 -3.99
N THR A 58 -27.73 3.93 -3.65
CA THR A 58 -28.15 3.67 -2.27
C THR A 58 -27.69 2.28 -1.81
N GLY A 59 -26.95 2.22 -0.71
CA GLY A 59 -26.40 0.99 -0.16
C GLY A 59 -25.01 0.59 -0.68
N GLU A 60 -24.43 1.38 -1.58
CA GLU A 60 -23.08 1.19 -2.13
C GLU A 60 -22.07 2.21 -1.57
N PRO A 61 -20.76 1.90 -1.60
CA PRO A 61 -20.17 0.62 -1.95
C PRO A 61 -20.39 -0.42 -0.84
N ASN A 62 -20.62 -1.67 -1.22
CA ASN A 62 -21.01 -2.71 -0.26
C ASN A 62 -19.97 -3.84 -0.10
N ASN A 63 -18.94 -3.85 -0.94
CA ASN A 63 -17.85 -4.81 -0.97
C ASN A 63 -18.32 -6.27 -0.98
N ALA A 64 -19.24 -6.65 -1.87
CA ALA A 64 -19.87 -7.97 -1.80
C ALA A 64 -18.83 -9.10 -1.86
N ASN A 65 -18.86 -9.98 -0.86
CA ASN A 65 -17.93 -11.11 -0.71
C ASN A 65 -16.45 -10.70 -0.71
N SER A 66 -16.12 -9.48 -0.25
CA SER A 66 -14.74 -8.96 -0.18
C SER A 66 -13.99 -8.98 -1.53
N LYS A 67 -14.72 -8.74 -2.63
CA LYS A 67 -14.19 -8.85 -4.00
C LYS A 67 -14.48 -7.64 -4.90
N GLU A 68 -15.21 -6.65 -4.42
CA GLU A 68 -15.69 -5.52 -5.22
C GLU A 68 -14.82 -4.29 -4.98
N HIS A 69 -13.75 -4.17 -5.79
CA HIS A 69 -12.68 -3.17 -5.57
C HIS A 69 -12.58 -2.14 -6.71
N CYS A 70 -13.43 -2.24 -7.72
CA CYS A 70 -13.46 -1.37 -8.90
C CYS A 70 -14.85 -0.77 -9.08
N THR A 71 -14.95 0.40 -9.67
CA THR A 71 -16.24 1.12 -9.74
C THR A 71 -16.84 1.11 -11.13
N GLN A 72 -18.07 0.62 -11.24
CA GLN A 72 -18.90 0.77 -12.43
C GLN A 72 -19.90 1.92 -12.24
N MET A 73 -20.28 2.57 -13.33
CA MET A 73 -21.40 3.51 -13.41
C MET A 73 -22.54 2.86 -14.22
N TYR A 74 -23.76 2.96 -13.70
CA TYR A 74 -24.99 2.55 -14.39
C TYR A 74 -25.45 3.62 -15.40
N ASP A 75 -26.35 3.23 -16.31
CA ASP A 75 -27.07 4.09 -17.24
C ASP A 75 -28.04 5.12 -16.59
N ASN A 76 -28.09 5.19 -15.26
CA ASN A 76 -28.75 6.24 -14.48
C ASN A 76 -27.76 7.19 -13.78
N GLY A 77 -26.45 6.98 -13.98
CA GLY A 77 -25.37 7.80 -13.48
C GLY A 77 -24.91 7.48 -12.06
N PHE A 78 -25.59 6.59 -11.33
CA PHE A 78 -25.17 6.12 -10.01
C PHE A 78 -24.15 4.99 -10.10
N TRP A 79 -23.34 4.84 -9.05
CA TRP A 79 -22.19 3.96 -9.05
C TRP A 79 -22.40 2.71 -8.19
N ASN A 80 -21.59 1.69 -8.44
CA ASN A 80 -21.53 0.43 -7.70
C ASN A 80 -20.08 -0.02 -7.67
N ASP A 81 -19.62 -0.56 -6.54
CA ASP A 81 -18.38 -1.31 -6.53
C ASP A 81 -18.63 -2.70 -7.13
N LYS A 82 -17.68 -3.21 -7.89
CA LYS A 82 -17.84 -4.42 -8.68
C LYS A 82 -16.50 -5.13 -8.74
N LYS A 83 -16.55 -6.45 -8.93
CA LYS A 83 -15.34 -7.25 -9.08
C LYS A 83 -14.58 -6.78 -10.31
N CYS A 84 -13.29 -6.51 -10.12
CA CYS A 84 -12.46 -5.90 -11.15
C CYS A 84 -12.23 -6.79 -12.39
N ASP A 85 -12.47 -8.09 -12.26
CA ASP A 85 -12.33 -9.12 -13.30
C ASP A 85 -13.59 -9.31 -14.15
N GLU A 86 -14.66 -8.56 -13.89
CA GLU A 86 -15.87 -8.58 -14.70
C GLU A 86 -15.67 -7.78 -16.00
N PRO A 87 -16.08 -8.31 -17.16
CA PRO A 87 -15.87 -7.63 -18.43
C PRO A 87 -16.98 -6.59 -18.67
N LEU A 88 -16.63 -5.30 -18.74
CA LEU A 88 -17.56 -4.19 -19.02
C LEU A 88 -16.98 -3.24 -20.08
N PHE A 89 -17.82 -2.41 -20.69
CA PHE A 89 -17.37 -1.22 -21.40
C PHE A 89 -16.70 -0.24 -20.44
N SER A 90 -16.03 0.78 -20.97
CA SER A 90 -15.32 1.75 -20.14
C SER A 90 -15.45 3.16 -20.67
N VAL A 91 -15.27 4.14 -19.78
CA VAL A 91 -15.17 5.54 -20.17
C VAL A 91 -13.77 6.03 -19.85
N CYS A 92 -13.09 6.57 -20.84
CA CYS A 92 -11.76 7.16 -20.69
C CYS A 92 -11.87 8.68 -20.52
N SER A 93 -11.02 9.26 -19.68
CA SER A 93 -10.69 10.68 -19.70
C SER A 93 -9.66 10.97 -20.78
N LYS A 94 -9.88 12.05 -21.53
CA LYS A 94 -8.95 12.63 -22.49
C LYS A 94 -8.67 14.07 -22.10
N VAL A 95 -7.44 14.31 -21.64
CA VAL A 95 -6.98 15.60 -21.11
C VAL A 95 -6.19 16.36 -22.18
N ARG A 96 -6.48 17.65 -22.33
CA ARG A 96 -5.76 18.58 -23.22
C ARG A 96 -5.59 19.92 -22.50
N GLY A 97 -4.42 20.14 -21.91
CA GLY A 97 -4.21 21.26 -20.98
C GLY A 97 -5.11 21.09 -19.75
N SER A 98 -5.89 22.11 -19.41
CA SER A 98 -6.88 22.06 -18.32
C SER A 98 -8.24 21.48 -18.73
N ASN A 99 -8.46 21.22 -20.02
CA ASN A 99 -9.72 20.69 -20.52
C ASN A 99 -9.75 19.16 -20.43
N VAL A 100 -10.84 18.61 -19.90
CA VAL A 100 -11.07 17.17 -19.77
C VAL A 100 -12.35 16.82 -20.52
N THR A 101 -12.23 15.84 -21.42
CA THR A 101 -13.34 15.27 -22.17
C THR A 101 -13.43 13.77 -21.91
N PHE A 102 -14.60 13.18 -22.15
CA PHE A 102 -14.86 11.77 -21.89
C PHE A 102 -15.15 11.02 -23.18
N VAL A 103 -14.68 9.78 -23.27
CA VAL A 103 -14.86 8.92 -24.45
C VAL A 103 -15.33 7.55 -23.99
N LEU A 104 -16.49 7.10 -24.51
CA LEU A 104 -16.93 5.73 -24.35
C LEU A 104 -16.10 4.79 -25.22
N VAL A 105 -15.58 3.73 -24.61
CA VAL A 105 -14.95 2.59 -25.28
C VAL A 105 -15.87 1.39 -25.13
N ASN A 106 -16.55 1.04 -26.22
CA ASN A 106 -17.51 -0.06 -26.30
C ASN A 106 -16.85 -1.42 -26.54
N ILE A 107 -15.70 -1.66 -25.90
CA ILE A 107 -14.98 -2.93 -25.92
C ILE A 107 -15.05 -3.49 -24.49
N SER A 108 -15.59 -4.70 -24.35
CA SER A 108 -15.75 -5.33 -23.04
C SER A 108 -14.41 -5.83 -22.52
N MET A 109 -13.97 -5.27 -21.39
CA MET A 109 -12.66 -5.50 -20.77
C MET A 109 -12.79 -5.55 -19.25
N ILE A 110 -11.89 -6.29 -18.60
CA ILE A 110 -11.74 -6.17 -17.14
C ILE A 110 -11.14 -4.81 -16.79
N TRP A 111 -11.29 -4.35 -15.55
CA TRP A 111 -10.94 -2.98 -15.16
C TRP A 111 -9.48 -2.62 -15.46
N THR A 112 -8.53 -3.52 -15.19
CA THR A 112 -7.10 -3.29 -15.45
C THR A 112 -6.76 -3.23 -16.94
N GLN A 113 -7.44 -4.01 -17.77
CA GLN A 113 -7.32 -3.95 -19.23
C GLN A 113 -7.90 -2.64 -19.77
N ALA A 114 -9.08 -2.23 -19.27
CA ALA A 114 -9.71 -0.96 -19.64
C ALA A 114 -8.83 0.24 -19.25
N GLN A 115 -8.24 0.23 -18.05
CA GLN A 115 -7.26 1.24 -17.62
C GLN A 115 -6.07 1.32 -18.57
N THR A 116 -5.48 0.17 -18.89
CA THR A 116 -4.35 0.08 -19.82
C THR A 116 -4.74 0.65 -21.18
N TYR A 117 -5.89 0.26 -21.72
CA TYR A 117 -6.41 0.76 -22.98
C TYR A 117 -6.58 2.29 -22.96
N CYS A 118 -7.21 2.84 -21.92
CA CYS A 118 -7.39 4.28 -21.78
C CYS A 118 -6.07 5.04 -21.68
N ARG A 119 -5.05 4.48 -21.00
CA ARG A 119 -3.72 5.08 -20.92
C ARG A 119 -2.93 5.00 -22.23
N THR A 120 -3.18 3.97 -23.05
CA THR A 120 -2.55 3.82 -24.36
C THR A 120 -3.16 4.76 -25.41
N HIS A 121 -4.48 4.96 -25.39
CA HIS A 121 -5.20 5.69 -26.44
C HIS A 121 -5.66 7.11 -26.04
N TYR A 122 -5.74 7.38 -24.73
CA TYR A 122 -6.22 8.64 -24.14
C TYR A 122 -5.33 9.06 -22.97
N THR A 123 -5.90 9.44 -21.82
CA THR A 123 -5.13 9.79 -20.62
C THR A 123 -5.23 8.70 -19.55
N ASP A 124 -6.44 8.35 -19.11
CA ASP A 124 -6.71 7.28 -18.14
C ASP A 124 -8.21 6.93 -18.18
N LEU A 125 -8.67 5.95 -17.39
CA LEU A 125 -10.08 5.80 -17.07
C LEU A 125 -10.66 7.08 -16.47
N ALA A 126 -11.96 7.27 -16.67
CA ALA A 126 -12.65 8.50 -16.30
C ALA A 126 -12.57 8.77 -14.80
N SER A 127 -12.00 9.92 -14.44
CA SER A 127 -12.19 10.50 -13.11
C SER A 127 -13.42 11.39 -13.11
N VAL A 128 -14.33 11.18 -12.15
CA VAL A 128 -15.56 11.97 -12.04
C VAL A 128 -15.40 12.97 -10.91
N ARG A 129 -15.07 14.21 -11.24
CA ARG A 129 -14.66 15.23 -10.27
C ARG A 129 -15.84 15.97 -9.64
N ASN A 130 -17.01 15.94 -10.27
CA ASN A 130 -18.21 16.64 -9.84
C ASN A 130 -19.46 16.12 -10.57
N GLN A 131 -20.63 16.61 -10.16
CA GLN A 131 -21.91 16.21 -10.73
C GLN A 131 -22.03 16.51 -12.23
N ASN A 132 -21.44 17.61 -12.74
CA ASN A 132 -21.51 17.96 -14.15
C ASN A 132 -20.76 16.93 -15.02
N GLU A 133 -19.60 16.47 -14.57
CA GLU A 133 -18.88 15.39 -15.24
C GLU A 133 -19.63 14.06 -15.17
N ASN A 134 -20.29 13.78 -14.04
CA ASN A 134 -21.15 12.60 -13.92
C ASN A 134 -22.26 12.61 -14.98
N GLN A 135 -22.90 13.76 -15.21
CA GLN A 135 -23.94 13.91 -16.23
C GLN A 135 -23.38 13.83 -17.66
N ASN A 136 -22.18 14.39 -17.90
CA ASN A 136 -21.51 14.27 -19.20
C ASN A 136 -21.21 12.81 -19.54
N ILE A 137 -20.72 12.04 -18.56
CA ILE A 137 -20.44 10.61 -18.75
C ILE A 137 -21.75 9.84 -18.93
N LEU A 138 -22.78 10.12 -18.13
CA LEU A 138 -24.10 9.51 -18.26
C LEU A 138 -24.66 9.64 -19.68
N GLY A 139 -24.51 10.81 -20.31
CA GLY A 139 -24.94 11.03 -21.70
C GLY A 139 -24.21 10.18 -22.74
N LEU A 140 -23.11 9.52 -22.38
CA LEU A 140 -22.38 8.58 -23.23
C LEU A 140 -22.79 7.12 -22.98
N VAL A 141 -23.36 6.78 -21.81
CA VAL A 141 -23.65 5.39 -21.44
C VAL A 141 -24.91 4.91 -22.17
N PRO A 142 -24.85 3.82 -22.96
CA PRO A 142 -26.04 3.28 -23.61
C PRO A 142 -27.06 2.76 -22.58
N LEU A 143 -28.35 2.83 -22.91
CA LEU A 143 -29.42 2.32 -22.06
C LEU A 143 -29.22 0.81 -21.78
N GLY A 144 -29.32 0.42 -20.51
CA GLY A 144 -29.11 -0.95 -20.02
C GLY A 144 -27.64 -1.34 -19.80
N GLU A 145 -26.68 -0.49 -20.20
CA GLU A 145 -25.25 -0.79 -20.07
C GLU A 145 -24.65 -0.29 -18.75
N LYS A 146 -23.46 -0.82 -18.46
CA LYS A 146 -22.63 -0.44 -17.31
C LYS A 146 -21.21 -0.20 -17.79
N VAL A 147 -20.57 0.82 -17.25
CA VAL A 147 -19.23 1.22 -17.70
C VAL A 147 -18.26 1.31 -16.54
N TRP A 148 -17.02 0.88 -16.76
CA TRP A 148 -15.92 1.15 -15.85
C TRP A 148 -15.59 2.65 -15.83
N ILE A 149 -15.43 3.18 -14.61
CA ILE A 149 -14.78 4.46 -14.33
C ILE A 149 -13.50 4.24 -13.52
N GLY A 150 -12.67 5.27 -13.41
CA GLY A 150 -11.32 5.16 -12.85
C GLY A 150 -11.24 5.04 -11.33
N LEU A 151 -12.38 4.98 -10.62
CA LEU A 151 -12.37 4.85 -9.16
C LEU A 151 -12.13 3.40 -8.75
N PHE A 152 -11.10 3.17 -7.95
CA PHE A 152 -10.72 1.85 -7.46
C PHE A 152 -10.16 1.94 -6.04
N ARG A 153 -9.98 0.79 -5.39
CA ARG A 153 -9.26 0.67 -4.13
C ARG A 153 -8.35 -0.56 -4.17
N ASP A 154 -7.31 -0.55 -3.34
CA ASP A 154 -6.59 -1.80 -3.05
C ASP A 154 -7.41 -2.59 -2.03
N SER A 155 -7.38 -3.90 -2.17
CA SER A 155 -7.87 -4.82 -1.15
C SER A 155 -6.75 -5.24 -0.22
N TRP A 156 -7.06 -5.40 1.07
CA TRP A 156 -6.19 -6.02 2.08
C TRP A 156 -4.82 -5.35 2.23
N LYS A 157 -4.68 -4.51 3.27
CA LYS A 157 -3.43 -3.82 3.60
C LYS A 157 -2.88 -4.33 4.91
N TRP A 158 -1.56 -4.37 5.01
CA TRP A 158 -0.89 -4.59 6.28
C TRP A 158 -0.79 -3.29 7.07
N PHE A 159 -1.00 -3.37 8.38
CA PHE A 159 -0.93 -2.23 9.29
C PHE A 159 0.46 -1.57 9.34
N ASP A 160 1.53 -2.33 9.05
CA ASP A 160 2.90 -1.81 8.97
C ASP A 160 3.21 -1.11 7.62
N GLY A 161 2.25 -1.09 6.69
CA GLY A 161 2.40 -0.51 5.36
C GLY A 161 3.16 -1.39 4.37
N SER A 162 3.54 -2.62 4.75
CA SER A 162 4.17 -3.56 3.84
C SER A 162 3.20 -4.00 2.72
N SER A 163 3.74 -4.23 1.53
CA SER A 163 2.98 -4.75 0.39
C SER A 163 3.36 -6.21 0.15
N SER A 164 2.34 -7.06 0.02
CA SER A 164 2.51 -8.47 -0.32
C SER A 164 1.32 -8.95 -1.13
N SER A 165 1.59 -9.68 -2.22
CA SER A 165 0.57 -10.38 -2.99
C SER A 165 0.22 -11.74 -2.41
N PHE A 166 0.96 -12.20 -1.39
CA PHE A 166 0.69 -13.48 -0.75
C PHE A 166 -0.56 -13.39 0.12
N MET A 167 -1.51 -14.27 -0.17
CA MET A 167 -2.74 -14.43 0.58
C MET A 167 -2.92 -15.89 0.97
N TYR A 168 -3.32 -16.16 2.21
CA TYR A 168 -3.49 -17.52 2.72
C TYR A 168 -4.91 -17.80 3.22
N TRP A 169 -5.90 -17.30 2.48
CA TRP A 169 -7.32 -17.46 2.78
C TRP A 169 -7.76 -18.91 2.91
N ARG A 170 -8.71 -19.16 3.83
CA ARG A 170 -9.34 -20.46 4.03
C ARG A 170 -10.33 -20.77 2.91
N THR A 171 -9.83 -21.40 1.85
CA THR A 171 -10.62 -21.71 0.65
C THR A 171 -11.80 -22.66 0.91
N LYS A 172 -11.71 -23.55 1.91
CA LYS A 172 -12.76 -24.51 2.26
C LYS A 172 -14.07 -23.84 2.67
N THR A 173 -14.00 -22.68 3.33
CA THR A 173 -15.18 -21.89 3.74
C THR A 173 -15.45 -20.70 2.81
N LYS A 174 -14.68 -20.56 1.73
CA LYS A 174 -14.77 -19.50 0.72
C LYS A 174 -14.40 -18.11 1.25
N GLU A 175 -13.42 -18.04 2.15
CA GLU A 175 -12.86 -16.76 2.60
C GLU A 175 -12.09 -16.01 1.51
N PRO A 176 -11.97 -14.67 1.62
CA PRO A 176 -12.77 -13.83 2.51
C PRO A 176 -14.22 -13.75 2.01
N ASN A 177 -15.19 -13.69 2.93
CA ASN A 177 -16.61 -13.82 2.59
C ASN A 177 -17.46 -12.58 2.92
N ASN A 178 -16.92 -11.60 3.65
CA ASN A 178 -17.60 -10.38 4.09
C ASN A 178 -18.94 -10.64 4.79
N ASN A 179 -18.99 -11.55 5.75
CA ASN A 179 -20.24 -11.96 6.39
C ASN A 179 -20.97 -10.75 6.98
N GLN A 180 -22.26 -10.63 6.68
CA GLN A 180 -23.09 -9.50 7.11
C GLN A 180 -22.55 -8.10 6.72
N LYS A 181 -21.63 -8.00 5.76
CA LYS A 181 -20.98 -6.75 5.32
C LYS A 181 -20.19 -6.04 6.44
N LYS A 182 -19.60 -6.79 7.37
CA LYS A 182 -18.90 -6.24 8.56
C LYS A 182 -17.51 -6.79 8.77
N GLU A 183 -17.01 -7.65 7.88
CA GLU A 183 -15.74 -8.34 8.08
C GLU A 183 -14.62 -7.63 7.34
N THR A 184 -13.88 -6.80 8.07
CA THR A 184 -12.77 -5.99 7.53
C THR A 184 -11.45 -6.26 8.24
N CYS A 185 -11.43 -7.10 9.28
CA CYS A 185 -10.21 -7.53 9.97
C CYS A 185 -9.91 -8.99 9.67
N VAL A 186 -8.63 -9.39 9.73
CA VAL A 186 -8.23 -10.75 9.37
C VAL A 186 -7.66 -11.49 10.56
N ALA A 187 -8.16 -12.69 10.81
CA ALA A 187 -7.62 -13.62 11.80
C ALA A 187 -6.98 -14.83 11.13
N ALA A 188 -5.86 -15.29 11.68
CA ALA A 188 -5.31 -16.59 11.34
C ALA A 188 -5.99 -17.66 12.21
N ASN A 189 -6.50 -18.71 11.57
CA ASN A 189 -7.15 -19.84 12.21
C ASN A 189 -6.16 -21.02 12.34
N PHE A 190 -5.63 -21.24 13.54
CA PHE A 190 -4.61 -22.25 13.80
C PHE A 190 -5.16 -23.68 13.81
N ALA A 191 -6.46 -23.87 14.08
CA ALA A 191 -7.13 -25.16 13.87
C ALA A 191 -7.23 -25.51 12.37
N ALA A 192 -7.12 -24.52 11.50
CA ALA A 192 -7.03 -24.65 10.04
C ALA A 192 -5.61 -24.38 9.51
N SER A 193 -4.57 -24.78 10.24
CA SER A 193 -3.16 -24.64 9.83
C SER A 193 -2.70 -23.20 9.58
N GLY A 194 -3.33 -22.22 10.23
CA GLY A 194 -3.02 -20.80 10.09
C GLY A 194 -3.66 -20.14 8.87
N GLN A 195 -4.63 -20.79 8.21
CA GLN A 195 -5.40 -20.18 7.11
C GLN A 195 -6.21 -18.98 7.61
N TRP A 196 -6.42 -18.01 6.73
CA TRP A 196 -6.99 -16.71 7.07
C TRP A 196 -8.50 -16.66 6.86
N GLU A 197 -9.17 -15.94 7.74
CA GLU A 197 -10.60 -15.64 7.71
C GLU A 197 -10.78 -14.14 7.94
N ASP A 198 -11.68 -13.49 7.21
CA ASP A 198 -12.13 -12.16 7.56
C ASP A 198 -13.19 -12.24 8.66
N TRP A 199 -13.15 -11.28 9.57
CA TRP A 199 -14.01 -11.21 10.73
C TRP A 199 -14.34 -9.75 11.04
N ASN A 200 -15.45 -9.54 11.75
CA ASN A 200 -15.76 -8.23 12.29
C ASN A 200 -14.71 -7.86 13.35
N CYS A 201 -14.10 -6.69 13.18
CA CYS A 201 -13.05 -6.16 14.03
C CYS A 201 -13.44 -6.03 15.52
N ASP A 202 -14.74 -5.93 15.82
CA ASP A 202 -15.25 -5.79 17.19
C ASP A 202 -15.14 -7.08 18.02
N TYR A 203 -14.84 -8.22 17.40
CA TYR A 203 -14.66 -9.49 18.11
C TYR A 203 -13.37 -9.49 18.94
N ARG A 204 -13.50 -9.95 20.18
CA ARG A 204 -12.35 -10.17 21.06
C ARG A 204 -11.67 -11.48 20.71
N LYS A 205 -10.46 -11.40 20.16
CA LYS A 205 -9.59 -12.55 19.87
C LYS A 205 -8.19 -12.27 20.42
N ALA A 206 -7.36 -13.31 20.50
CA ALA A 206 -5.94 -13.11 20.67
C ALA A 206 -5.39 -12.28 19.48
N PHE A 207 -4.20 -11.70 19.61
CA PHE A 207 -3.55 -10.99 18.51
C PHE A 207 -2.07 -11.32 18.49
N ILE A 208 -1.46 -11.23 17.30
CA ILE A 208 -0.05 -11.55 17.12
C ILE A 208 0.72 -10.28 16.82
N CYS A 209 1.79 -10.07 17.59
CA CYS A 209 2.79 -9.06 17.29
C CYS A 209 4.07 -9.75 16.80
N TYR A 210 4.79 -9.09 15.90
CA TYR A 210 6.15 -9.46 15.56
C TYR A 210 7.07 -8.27 15.86
N SER A 211 8.30 -8.59 16.23
CA SER A 211 9.37 -7.60 16.32
C SER A 211 10.30 -7.84 15.15
N VAL A 212 10.49 -6.83 14.31
CA VAL A 212 11.58 -6.88 13.35
C VAL A 212 12.86 -6.80 14.16
N VAL A 213 13.67 -7.87 14.14
CA VAL A 213 14.99 -7.84 14.77
C VAL A 213 15.84 -6.86 13.98
N LEU A 214 15.87 -5.60 14.41
CA LEU A 214 16.75 -4.59 13.85
C LEU A 214 18.18 -4.97 14.25
N PHE A 215 18.94 -5.53 13.33
CA PHE A 215 20.37 -5.73 13.53
C PHE A 215 21.08 -4.37 13.58
N LYS A 216 21.23 -3.81 14.78
CA LYS A 216 22.05 -2.61 14.98
C LYS A 216 23.51 -3.01 14.87
N ARG A 217 24.16 -2.61 13.78
CA ARG A 217 25.62 -2.70 13.63
C ARG A 217 26.22 -1.32 13.83
N VAL A 218 27.20 -1.22 14.73
CA VAL A 218 28.03 -0.03 14.88
C VAL A 218 29.29 -0.27 14.06
N VAL A 219 29.56 0.63 13.11
CA VAL A 219 30.76 0.59 12.27
C VAL A 219 31.59 1.84 12.55
N LYS A 220 32.91 1.67 12.73
CA LYS A 220 33.85 2.80 12.75
C LYS A 220 34.10 3.21 11.29
N VAL A 221 33.96 4.50 11.00
CA VAL A 221 34.30 5.06 9.70
C VAL A 221 35.51 5.97 9.86
N THR A 222 36.45 5.86 8.93
CA THR A 222 37.59 6.78 8.80
C THR A 222 37.39 7.56 7.52
N LEU A 223 37.49 8.88 7.61
CA LEU A 223 37.29 9.80 6.49
C LEU A 223 38.53 10.66 6.32
N GLU A 224 38.97 10.82 5.08
CA GLU A 224 40.06 11.72 4.74
C GLU A 224 39.51 13.08 4.32
N LYS A 225 39.96 14.14 4.98
CA LYS A 225 39.56 15.51 4.63
C LYS A 225 40.42 15.99 3.45
N GLN A 226 39.77 16.39 2.36
CA GLN A 226 40.47 17.03 1.23
C GLN A 226 40.87 18.48 1.51
N SER A 227 40.25 19.14 2.49
CA SER A 227 40.57 20.49 2.92
C SER A 227 40.60 20.58 4.45
N SER A 228 41.59 21.29 4.99
CA SER A 228 41.73 21.55 6.42
C SER A 228 40.59 22.40 7.00
N SER A 229 39.92 23.20 6.16
CA SER A 229 38.79 24.05 6.57
C SER A 229 37.47 23.28 6.75
N LEU A 230 37.39 22.02 6.32
CA LEU A 230 36.17 21.23 6.40
C LEU A 230 35.90 20.72 7.82
N ASN A 231 34.78 21.13 8.40
CA ASN A 231 34.30 20.63 9.69
C ASN A 231 33.35 19.43 9.51
N LEU A 232 33.83 18.22 9.82
CA LEU A 232 33.03 17.00 9.73
C LEU A 232 31.93 16.89 10.79
N ASN A 233 31.99 17.67 11.87
CA ASN A 233 30.93 17.70 12.90
C ASN A 233 29.85 18.76 12.59
N ASP A 234 29.91 19.43 11.43
CA ASP A 234 28.84 20.30 10.96
C ASP A 234 27.59 19.46 10.60
N PRO A 235 26.38 19.84 11.06
CA PRO A 235 25.16 19.06 10.80
C PRO A 235 24.86 18.81 9.32
N ALA A 236 25.10 19.78 8.43
CA ALA A 236 24.85 19.63 7.00
C ALA A 236 25.86 18.67 6.36
N VAL A 237 27.13 18.76 6.76
CA VAL A 237 28.19 17.82 6.32
C VAL A 237 27.89 16.40 6.80
N MET A 238 27.48 16.24 8.05
CA MET A 238 27.09 14.94 8.62
C MET A 238 25.90 14.30 7.92
N ASP A 239 24.89 15.07 7.52
CA ASP A 239 23.74 14.58 6.76
C ASP A 239 24.18 14.11 5.35
N GLU A 240 25.06 14.87 4.71
CA GLU A 240 25.57 14.53 3.38
C GLU A 240 26.42 13.24 3.40
N ILE A 241 27.24 13.04 4.42
CA ILE A 241 27.98 11.79 4.61
C ILE A 241 27.01 10.61 4.82
N LEU A 242 25.93 10.78 5.59
CA LEU A 242 24.93 9.73 5.76
C LEU A 242 24.24 9.37 4.44
N LYS A 243 23.94 10.36 3.56
CA LYS A 243 23.41 10.10 2.21
C LYS A 243 24.38 9.26 1.38
N GLN A 244 25.67 9.62 1.37
CA GLN A 244 26.69 8.87 0.63
C GLN A 244 26.87 7.44 1.15
N LEU A 245 26.86 7.25 2.48
CA LEU A 245 26.93 5.92 3.09
C LEU A 245 25.69 5.08 2.73
N ARG A 246 24.48 5.67 2.75
CA ARG A 246 23.25 4.98 2.32
C ARG A 246 23.38 4.51 0.87
N GLN A 247 23.88 5.36 -0.02
CA GLN A 247 24.07 5.00 -1.43
C GLN A 247 25.10 3.87 -1.58
N THR A 248 26.24 3.97 -0.89
CA THR A 248 27.28 2.93 -0.93
C THR A 248 26.77 1.57 -0.43
N LEU A 249 25.93 1.56 0.61
CA LEU A 249 25.33 0.32 1.10
C LEU A 249 24.37 -0.30 0.07
N LYS A 250 23.58 0.52 -0.63
CA LYS A 250 22.73 0.07 -1.74
C LYS A 250 23.55 -0.52 -2.88
N ASP A 251 24.62 0.16 -3.29
CA ASP A 251 25.51 -0.28 -4.37
C ASP A 251 26.21 -1.61 -4.03
N LYS A 252 26.45 -1.87 -2.74
CA LYS A 252 27.01 -3.14 -2.22
C LYS A 252 25.96 -4.23 -1.98
N GLY A 253 24.71 -4.03 -2.41
CA GLY A 253 23.66 -5.04 -2.34
C GLY A 253 22.99 -5.19 -0.97
N VAL A 254 23.16 -4.22 -0.06
CA VAL A 254 22.35 -4.16 1.17
C VAL A 254 20.96 -3.66 0.81
N ASN A 255 20.04 -4.61 0.62
CA ASN A 255 18.64 -4.34 0.28
C ASN A 255 17.78 -4.20 1.54
N GLY A 256 16.86 -3.23 1.55
CA GLY A 256 15.94 -2.95 2.67
C GLY A 256 16.00 -1.51 3.16
N ASP A 257 15.13 -1.16 4.11
CA ASP A 257 15.04 0.19 4.69
C ASP A 257 16.12 0.38 5.77
N VAL A 258 17.33 0.78 5.36
CA VAL A 258 18.49 0.95 6.25
C VAL A 258 18.45 2.33 6.94
N ARG A 259 18.22 2.34 8.26
CA ARG A 259 18.30 3.55 9.08
C ARG A 259 19.73 3.77 9.56
N LEU A 260 20.40 4.81 9.05
CA LEU A 260 21.71 5.26 9.52
C LEU A 260 21.60 6.47 10.44
N SER A 261 22.39 6.48 11.51
CA SER A 261 22.52 7.58 12.48
C SER A 261 23.93 7.64 13.06
N TRP A 262 24.41 8.83 13.38
CA TRP A 262 25.69 9.01 14.07
C TRP A 262 25.60 8.66 15.56
N VAL A 263 26.65 8.04 16.10
CA VAL A 263 26.82 7.85 17.54
C VAL A 263 27.69 9.00 18.06
N LYS A 264 27.12 9.84 18.92
CA LYS A 264 27.87 10.89 19.61
C LYS A 264 28.67 10.27 20.75
N GLN A 265 29.93 10.68 20.88
CA GLN A 265 30.77 10.34 22.01
C GLN A 265 30.41 11.20 23.23
N SER A 266 31.03 10.92 24.38
CA SER A 266 30.79 11.64 25.64
C SER A 266 31.05 13.15 25.57
N ASP A 267 31.88 13.60 24.63
CA ASP A 267 32.18 15.01 24.39
C ASP A 267 31.17 15.70 23.43
N GLY A 268 30.14 14.97 23.01
CA GLY A 268 29.09 15.45 22.10
C GLY A 268 29.47 15.45 20.62
N LYS A 269 30.71 15.07 20.26
CA LYS A 269 31.20 15.00 18.87
C LYS A 269 31.04 13.60 18.30
N VAL A 270 30.99 13.53 16.97
CA VAL A 270 30.92 12.28 16.20
C VAL A 270 32.29 11.93 15.62
N PHE A 271 32.95 12.94 15.02
CA PHE A 271 34.26 12.78 14.39
C PHE A 271 35.36 13.39 15.24
N HIS A 272 36.44 12.65 15.39
CA HIS A 272 37.67 13.04 16.06
C HIS A 272 38.83 12.94 15.09
N GLU A 273 39.74 13.90 15.12
CA GLU A 273 40.97 13.81 14.32
C GLU A 273 41.85 12.72 14.90
N GLU A 274 42.27 11.77 14.06
CA GLU A 274 43.23 10.75 14.47
C GLU A 274 44.58 11.42 14.71
N LYS A 275 45.04 11.39 15.96
CA LYS A 275 46.41 11.82 16.29
C LYS A 275 47.35 10.77 15.72
N LYS A 276 48.12 11.13 14.69
CA LYS A 276 49.28 10.33 14.29
C LYS A 276 50.20 10.21 15.49
N THR A 277 50.39 8.99 15.98
CA THR A 277 51.42 8.72 16.99
C THR A 277 52.74 8.72 16.24
N GLU A 278 53.61 9.68 16.52
CA GLU A 278 54.99 9.67 16.01
C GLU A 278 55.68 8.40 16.52
N GLY A 279 55.86 7.38 15.64
CA GLY A 279 56.51 6.14 16.06
C GLY A 279 56.53 4.97 15.07
N GLU A 280 55.68 4.92 14.05
CA GLU A 280 55.80 3.88 13.02
C GLU A 280 56.64 4.41 11.86
N LYS A 281 57.93 4.04 11.88
CA LYS A 281 58.84 4.21 10.75
C LYS A 281 58.28 3.43 9.55
N GLU A 282 58.24 4.11 8.40
CA GLU A 282 58.11 3.47 7.09
C GLU A 282 59.24 2.45 6.93
N GLU A 283 58.89 1.16 6.82
CA GLU A 283 59.70 0.20 6.09
C GLU A 283 59.11 0.06 4.68
N LEU A 284 59.99 0.29 3.70
CA LEU A 284 59.78 0.17 2.25
C LEU A 284 59.23 -1.19 1.81
#